data_AF-L1NDH5-F1
#
_entry.id   AF-L1NDH5-F1
#
_cell.length_a   1.000
_cell.length_b   1.000
_cell.length_c   1.000
_cell.angle_alpha   90.00
_cell.angle_beta   90.00
_cell.angle_gamma   90.00
#
_symmetry.space_group_name_H-M   'P 1'
#
loop_
_entity.id
_entity.type
_entity.pdbx_description
1 polymer ?
#
loop_
_entity_poly.entity_id
_entity_poly.type
_entity_poly.pdbx_seq_one_letter_code
_entity_poly.pdbx_strand_id
1 'polypeptide(L)'
;MYMTTKTIFASAAKTVFALAAVVMMSTAFTSCSKDNNDDNGGGGLPAPKAQTVTIDGEEKPILKAEYEDKDNGNYYIFLNLSADGKEKVRFSLNKKLHMNGTPITLSKKESWHDGWYWVVDYFTATGTRLIDTYAYPETGVPEFKTGTLTVKGDPASGTISIKLENGLVTGNDSKDHTLTLSYSGPITEQK
;
A
#
# COMPACT_ATOMS: atom_id res chain seq x y z
N MET A 1 -32.58 -32.89 -56.79
CA MET A 1 -32.56 -31.41 -56.69
C MET A 1 -31.29 -31.04 -55.92
N TYR A 2 -30.33 -30.45 -56.62
CA TYR A 2 -29.06 -29.99 -56.06
C TYR A 2 -29.31 -28.73 -55.22
N MET A 3 -28.73 -28.64 -54.02
CA MET A 3 -28.48 -27.35 -53.37
C MET A 3 -27.19 -27.45 -52.55
N THR A 4 -26.16 -26.80 -53.08
CA THR A 4 -24.87 -26.53 -52.46
C THR A 4 -25.01 -25.29 -51.59
N THR A 5 -24.59 -25.33 -50.33
CA THR A 5 -24.52 -24.11 -49.51
C THR A 5 -23.16 -23.97 -48.86
N LYS A 6 -22.62 -22.76 -49.01
CA LYS A 6 -21.22 -22.38 -48.93
C LYS A 6 -20.70 -22.26 -47.50
N THR A 7 -19.44 -22.65 -47.35
CA THR A 7 -18.55 -22.45 -46.20
C THR A 7 -18.39 -20.97 -45.87
N ILE A 8 -18.48 -20.60 -44.59
CA ILE A 8 -18.02 -19.30 -44.09
C ILE A 8 -17.04 -19.58 -42.95
N PHE A 9 -15.78 -19.24 -43.16
CA PHE A 9 -14.73 -19.30 -42.14
C PHE A 9 -14.93 -18.16 -41.14
N ALA A 10 -15.19 -18.48 -39.88
CA ALA A 10 -15.08 -17.53 -38.78
C ALA A 10 -13.60 -17.49 -38.33
N SER A 11 -12.93 -16.37 -38.60
CA SER A 11 -11.58 -16.11 -38.08
C SER A 11 -11.65 -15.86 -36.57
N ALA A 12 -11.05 -16.74 -35.78
CA ALA A 12 -10.80 -16.50 -34.36
C ALA A 12 -9.72 -15.41 -34.22
N ALA A 13 -10.14 -14.17 -33.92
CA ALA A 13 -9.21 -13.14 -33.49
C ALA A 13 -8.71 -13.49 -32.09
N LYS A 14 -7.44 -13.88 -31.98
CA LYS A 14 -6.76 -14.04 -30.69
C LYS A 14 -6.49 -12.64 -30.14
N THR A 15 -7.25 -12.23 -29.13
CA THR A 15 -6.98 -11.01 -28.38
C THR A 15 -5.68 -11.19 -27.59
N VAL A 16 -4.59 -10.62 -28.09
CA VAL A 16 -3.33 -10.52 -27.35
C VAL A 16 -3.46 -9.37 -26.37
N PHE A 17 -3.56 -9.69 -25.08
CA PHE A 17 -3.33 -8.72 -24.01
C PHE A 17 -1.83 -8.47 -23.92
N ALA A 18 -1.36 -7.35 -24.46
CA ALA A 18 0.00 -6.87 -24.21
C ALA A 18 0.04 -6.22 -22.82
N LEU A 19 0.56 -6.92 -21.83
CA LEU A 19 0.89 -6.34 -20.53
C LEU A 19 2.17 -5.53 -20.70
N ALA A 20 2.06 -4.20 -20.72
CA ALA A 20 3.21 -3.31 -20.73
C ALA A 20 3.91 -3.37 -19.38
N ALA A 21 5.01 -4.13 -19.30
CA ALA A 21 5.91 -4.08 -18.16
C ALA A 21 6.68 -2.75 -18.21
N VAL A 22 6.33 -1.81 -17.34
CA VAL A 22 7.14 -0.62 -17.09
C VAL A 22 8.38 -1.07 -16.32
N VAL A 23 9.52 -1.13 -17.00
CA VAL A 23 10.83 -1.34 -16.36
C VAL A 23 11.20 -0.04 -15.66
N MET A 24 10.97 0.02 -14.35
CA MET A 24 11.50 1.06 -13.47
C MET A 24 13.02 0.88 -13.45
N MET A 25 13.76 1.77 -14.12
CA MET A 25 15.21 1.83 -14.02
C MET A 25 15.59 2.28 -12.60
N SER A 26 16.00 1.32 -11.77
CA SER A 26 16.66 1.57 -10.51
C SER A 26 18.06 2.14 -10.79
N THR A 27 18.21 3.47 -10.73
CA THR A 27 19.53 4.07 -10.61
C THR A 27 20.08 3.72 -9.23
N ALA A 28 21.00 2.77 -9.16
CA ALA A 28 21.81 2.56 -7.97
C ALA A 28 22.62 3.83 -7.72
N PHE A 29 22.22 4.64 -6.73
CA PHE A 29 23.07 5.72 -6.25
C PHE A 29 24.26 5.10 -5.53
N THR A 30 25.44 5.26 -6.11
CA THR A 30 26.71 5.02 -5.44
C THR A 30 26.82 6.02 -4.29
N SER A 31 26.58 5.57 -3.06
CA SER A 31 26.93 6.32 -1.86
C SER A 31 28.44 6.35 -1.75
N CYS A 32 29.05 7.44 -2.21
CA CYS A 32 30.36 7.85 -1.76
C CYS A 32 30.15 8.75 -0.54
N SER A 33 30.03 8.17 0.65
CA SER A 33 30.23 8.95 1.87
C SER A 33 31.72 9.32 1.95
N LYS A 34 32.01 10.60 1.70
CA LYS A 34 33.29 11.19 2.06
C LYS A 34 33.05 12.00 3.33
N ASP A 35 33.84 11.66 4.34
CA ASP A 35 33.73 12.05 5.74
C ASP A 35 33.60 13.56 5.97
N ASN A 36 32.77 13.91 6.95
CA ASN A 36 33.17 14.85 8.00
C ASN A 36 32.43 14.47 9.29
N ASN A 37 33.22 14.31 10.35
CA ASN A 37 32.79 14.19 11.75
C ASN A 37 31.72 15.23 12.10
N ASP A 38 30.67 14.80 12.81
CA ASP A 38 30.38 15.27 14.17
C ASP A 38 29.20 14.48 14.76
N ASP A 39 29.35 14.14 16.04
CA ASP A 39 28.49 13.32 16.88
C ASP A 39 27.02 13.78 16.92
N ASN A 40 26.07 12.87 16.61
CA ASN A 40 25.08 12.41 17.59
C ASN A 40 24.34 11.17 17.05
N GLY A 41 24.37 10.06 17.79
CA GLY A 41 23.76 8.77 17.44
C GLY A 41 22.22 8.77 17.49
N GLY A 42 21.58 9.51 16.57
CA GLY A 42 20.16 9.40 16.27
C GLY A 42 19.95 8.59 15.00
N GLY A 43 19.77 7.28 15.13
CA GLY A 43 19.38 6.42 14.00
C GLY A 43 18.01 6.84 13.46
N GLY A 44 18.00 7.73 12.48
CA GLY A 44 16.79 8.17 11.80
C GLY A 44 16.16 7.00 11.05
N LEU A 45 14.85 6.81 11.21
CA LEU A 45 14.08 5.84 10.44
C LEU A 45 14.18 6.16 8.94
N PRO A 46 14.25 5.15 8.05
CA PRO A 46 14.47 5.38 6.62
C PRO A 46 13.32 6.17 5.99
N ALA A 47 13.63 7.23 5.25
CA ALA A 47 12.64 8.02 4.52
C ALA A 47 11.95 7.17 3.42
N PRO A 48 10.64 7.35 3.16
CA PRO A 48 9.95 6.62 2.10
C PRO A 48 10.55 6.91 0.72
N LYS A 49 10.72 5.85 -0.10
CA LYS A 49 11.04 5.99 -1.52
C LYS A 49 9.77 5.84 -2.36
N ALA A 50 9.75 6.50 -3.52
CA ALA A 50 8.58 6.49 -4.39
C ALA A 50 8.28 5.07 -4.90
N GLN A 51 7.01 4.68 -4.85
CA GLN A 51 6.50 3.40 -5.33
C GLN A 51 7.06 2.16 -4.61
N THR A 52 7.47 2.31 -3.35
CA THR A 52 7.97 1.19 -2.53
C THR A 52 7.32 1.14 -1.15
N VAL A 53 7.41 -0.06 -0.56
CA VAL A 53 7.23 -0.31 0.87
C VAL A 53 8.57 -0.77 1.42
N THR A 54 9.01 -0.21 2.54
CA THR A 54 10.18 -0.66 3.27
C THR A 54 9.74 -1.21 4.62
N ILE A 55 10.03 -2.48 4.87
CA ILE A 55 9.74 -3.18 6.12
C ILE A 55 11.07 -3.71 6.69
N ASP A 56 11.40 -3.34 7.93
CA ASP A 56 12.66 -3.74 8.59
C ASP A 56 13.93 -3.48 7.77
N GLY A 57 13.93 -2.38 7.02
CA GLY A 57 15.02 -2.00 6.12
C GLY A 57 15.05 -2.74 4.78
N GLU A 58 14.19 -3.75 4.57
CA GLU A 58 14.01 -4.41 3.28
C GLU A 58 13.03 -3.60 2.41
N GLU A 59 13.52 -3.12 1.28
CA GLU A 59 12.72 -2.39 0.29
C GLU A 59 12.04 -3.35 -0.69
N LYS A 60 10.74 -3.17 -0.88
CA LYS A 60 9.88 -3.97 -1.76
C LYS A 60 9.14 -3.06 -2.74
N PRO A 61 9.18 -3.34 -4.06
CA PRO A 61 8.45 -2.56 -5.03
C PRO A 61 6.94 -2.81 -4.90
N ILE A 62 6.13 -1.76 -5.10
CA ILE A 62 4.68 -1.90 -5.20
C ILE A 62 4.36 -2.31 -6.63
N LEU A 63 3.82 -3.52 -6.80
CA LEU A 63 3.50 -4.10 -8.11
C LEU A 63 2.14 -3.62 -8.62
N LYS A 64 1.17 -3.48 -7.70
CA LYS A 64 -0.21 -3.12 -8.02
C LYS A 64 -0.89 -2.47 -6.83
N ALA A 65 -1.68 -1.44 -7.08
CA ALA A 65 -2.61 -0.87 -6.11
C ALA A 65 -4.05 -1.23 -6.48
N GLU A 66 -4.80 -1.77 -5.51
CA GLU A 66 -6.20 -2.15 -5.69
C GLU A 66 -7.08 -1.63 -4.57
N TYR A 67 -8.39 -1.53 -4.81
CA TYR A 67 -9.37 -1.20 -3.78
C TYR A 67 -10.62 -2.05 -3.86
N GLU A 68 -11.33 -2.17 -2.73
CA GLU A 68 -12.73 -2.58 -2.66
C GLU A 68 -13.54 -1.40 -2.11
N ASP A 69 -14.63 -1.01 -2.78
CA ASP A 69 -15.61 -0.08 -2.22
C ASP A 69 -16.55 -0.85 -1.27
N LYS A 70 -16.68 -0.37 -0.05
CA LYS A 70 -17.45 -1.01 1.04
C LYS A 70 -18.64 -0.15 1.45
N ASP A 71 -19.07 0.72 0.54
CA ASP A 71 -20.12 1.71 0.71
C ASP A 71 -19.81 2.73 1.81
N ASN A 72 -20.64 3.78 1.87
CA ASN A 72 -20.55 4.86 2.87
C ASN A 72 -19.16 5.54 2.91
N GLY A 73 -18.45 5.52 1.78
CA GLY A 73 -17.11 6.06 1.62
C GLY A 73 -16.03 5.25 2.32
N ASN A 74 -16.30 4.00 2.70
CA ASN A 74 -15.33 3.09 3.28
C ASN A 74 -14.65 2.26 2.19
N TYR A 75 -13.35 2.10 2.29
CA TYR A 75 -12.55 1.37 1.31
C TYR A 75 -11.57 0.44 2.01
N TYR A 76 -11.42 -0.75 1.45
CA TYR A 76 -10.15 -1.46 1.57
C TYR A 76 -9.23 -0.98 0.46
N ILE A 77 -7.96 -0.75 0.78
CA ILE A 77 -6.91 -0.46 -0.20
C ILE A 77 -5.77 -1.45 -0.01
N PHE A 78 -5.26 -1.98 -1.12
CA PHE A 78 -4.20 -2.99 -1.14
C PHE A 78 -3.03 -2.47 -1.96
N LEU A 79 -1.85 -2.44 -1.36
CA LEU A 79 -0.58 -2.27 -2.08
C LEU A 79 0.08 -3.64 -2.16
N ASN A 80 -0.07 -4.32 -3.30
CA ASN A 80 0.47 -5.66 -3.51
C ASN A 80 1.97 -5.60 -3.81
N LEU A 81 2.75 -6.40 -3.08
CA LEU A 81 4.20 -6.49 -3.16
C LEU A 81 4.65 -7.80 -3.83
N SER A 82 3.75 -8.79 -3.94
CA SER A 82 3.96 -10.04 -4.66
C SER A 82 2.93 -10.26 -5.78
N ALA A 83 3.32 -10.99 -6.82
CA ALA A 83 2.46 -11.27 -7.97
C ALA A 83 1.23 -12.14 -7.62
N ASP A 84 1.34 -12.97 -6.58
CA ASP A 84 0.23 -13.76 -6.06
C ASP A 84 -0.64 -12.99 -5.05
N GLY A 85 -0.31 -11.72 -4.77
CA GLY A 85 -1.05 -10.84 -3.87
C GLY A 85 -1.00 -11.27 -2.41
N LYS A 86 -0.13 -12.20 -1.99
CA LYS A 86 0.00 -12.59 -0.58
C LYS A 86 0.75 -11.54 0.24
N GLU A 87 1.88 -11.07 -0.26
CA GLU A 87 2.64 -10.01 0.38
C GLU A 87 2.04 -8.66 0.01
N LYS A 88 1.56 -7.92 1.00
CA LYS A 88 0.85 -6.65 0.77
C LYS A 88 0.75 -5.82 2.02
N VAL A 89 0.58 -4.51 1.82
CA VAL A 89 0.03 -3.61 2.83
C VAL A 89 -1.46 -3.45 2.56
N ARG A 90 -2.30 -3.63 3.59
CA ARG A 90 -3.74 -3.38 3.53
C ARG A 90 -4.09 -2.17 4.39
N PHE A 91 -4.94 -1.31 3.86
CA PHE A 91 -5.55 -0.23 4.61
C PHE A 91 -7.07 -0.43 4.68
N SER A 92 -7.67 -0.06 5.80
CA SER A 92 -9.11 0.19 5.90
C SER A 92 -9.29 1.67 6.19
N LEU A 93 -9.94 2.41 5.28
CA LEU A 93 -9.98 3.87 5.35
C LEU A 93 -11.35 4.39 4.96
N ASN A 94 -11.79 5.48 5.60
CA ASN A 94 -12.91 6.26 5.12
C ASN A 94 -12.42 7.45 4.27
N LYS A 95 -13.06 7.69 3.13
CA LYS A 95 -12.70 8.73 2.16
C LYS A 95 -12.71 10.13 2.76
N LYS A 96 -13.75 10.48 3.52
CA LYS A 96 -13.87 11.84 4.10
C LYS A 96 -12.91 12.05 5.25
N LEU A 97 -12.71 11.02 6.07
CA LEU A 97 -11.92 11.11 7.30
C LEU A 97 -10.42 10.99 7.03
N HIS A 98 -10.01 10.04 6.20
CA HIS A 98 -8.60 9.66 6.07
C HIS A 98 -7.95 10.02 4.72
N MET A 99 -8.73 10.18 3.65
CA MET A 99 -8.20 10.38 2.28
C MET A 99 -8.23 11.84 1.81
N ASN A 100 -8.21 12.79 2.74
CA ASN A 100 -8.31 14.23 2.48
C ASN A 100 -6.95 14.96 2.40
N GLY A 101 -5.84 14.23 2.56
CA GLY A 101 -4.48 14.76 2.56
C GLY A 101 -3.99 15.30 3.91
N THR A 102 -4.81 15.23 4.97
CA THR A 102 -4.40 15.60 6.32
C THR A 102 -3.54 14.50 6.93
N PRO A 103 -2.38 14.82 7.53
CA PRO A 103 -1.57 13.84 8.24
C PRO A 103 -2.29 13.26 9.46
N ILE A 104 -2.23 11.94 9.62
CA ILE A 104 -2.77 11.17 10.74
C ILE A 104 -1.60 10.65 11.56
N THR A 105 -1.60 10.93 12.87
CA THR A 105 -0.61 10.36 13.80
C THR A 105 -1.02 8.95 14.19
N LEU A 106 -0.25 7.94 13.78
CA LEU A 106 -0.58 6.52 14.00
C LEU A 106 -0.37 6.07 15.45
N SER A 107 0.42 6.80 16.23
CA SER A 107 0.63 6.54 17.66
C SER A 107 -0.51 7.02 18.57
N LYS A 108 -1.68 7.30 17.98
CA LYS A 108 -2.89 7.71 18.69
C LYS A 108 -4.08 6.97 18.10
N LYS A 109 -4.98 6.51 18.97
CA LYS A 109 -6.31 6.06 18.53
C LYS A 109 -7.13 7.27 18.10
N GLU A 110 -8.12 7.04 17.24
CA GLU A 110 -9.04 8.07 16.78
C GLU A 110 -10.07 8.44 17.85
N SER A 111 -10.71 9.59 17.68
CA SER A 111 -11.90 9.95 18.47
C SER A 111 -13.13 9.24 17.90
N TRP A 112 -14.21 9.15 18.68
CA TRP A 112 -15.48 8.62 18.19
C TRP A 112 -16.01 9.39 16.97
N HIS A 113 -16.40 8.65 15.95
CA HIS A 113 -17.07 9.17 14.75
C HIS A 113 -17.79 8.03 14.03
N ASP A 114 -18.70 8.39 13.13
CA ASP A 114 -19.29 7.44 12.20
C ASP A 114 -18.29 7.07 11.09
N GLY A 115 -18.46 5.89 10.50
CA GLY A 115 -17.58 5.38 9.45
C GLY A 115 -16.41 4.54 9.98
N TRP A 116 -15.57 4.05 9.08
CA TRP A 116 -14.44 3.21 9.47
C TRP A 116 -13.34 4.03 10.13
N TYR A 117 -12.73 3.43 11.14
CA TYR A 117 -11.46 3.84 11.72
C TYR A 117 -10.31 3.40 10.83
N TRP A 118 -9.17 4.09 10.87
CA TRP A 118 -8.02 3.64 10.07
C TRP A 118 -7.48 2.29 10.58
N VAL A 119 -7.00 1.50 9.63
CA VAL A 119 -6.27 0.24 9.83
C VAL A 119 -5.07 0.26 8.88
N VAL A 120 -3.92 -0.20 9.36
CA VAL A 120 -2.72 -0.44 8.54
C VAL A 120 -2.17 -1.82 8.89
N ASP A 121 -2.25 -2.74 7.95
CA ASP A 121 -1.76 -4.11 8.13
C ASP A 121 -0.67 -4.44 7.13
N TYR A 122 0.24 -5.32 7.53
CA TYR A 122 1.25 -5.92 6.66
C TYR A 122 1.10 -7.43 6.65
N PHE A 123 0.97 -8.00 5.46
CA PHE A 123 0.95 -9.43 5.22
C PHE A 123 2.28 -9.84 4.60
N THR A 124 2.91 -10.89 5.14
CA THR A 124 4.18 -11.44 4.65
C THR A 124 4.01 -12.19 3.33
N ALA A 125 5.12 -12.61 2.70
CA ALA A 125 5.11 -13.49 1.53
C ALA A 125 4.32 -14.81 1.71
N THR A 126 4.14 -15.29 2.93
CA THR A 126 3.30 -16.48 3.22
C THR A 126 1.82 -16.13 3.40
N GLY A 127 1.45 -14.86 3.34
CA GLY A 127 0.10 -14.36 3.61
C GLY A 127 -0.21 -14.23 5.11
N THR A 128 0.80 -14.33 5.99
CA THR A 128 0.62 -14.16 7.43
C THR A 128 0.52 -12.68 7.77
N ARG A 129 -0.49 -12.29 8.56
CA ARG A 129 -0.64 -10.90 9.04
C ARG A 129 0.36 -10.63 10.17
N LEU A 130 1.48 -9.99 9.83
CA LEU A 130 2.55 -9.64 10.77
C LEU A 130 2.23 -8.35 11.52
N ILE A 131 1.78 -7.32 10.81
CA ILE A 131 1.30 -6.06 11.42
C ILE A 131 -0.22 -6.08 11.35
N ASP A 132 -0.86 -5.84 12.49
CA ASP A 132 -2.32 -5.81 12.67
C ASP A 132 -2.67 -4.61 13.56
N THR A 133 -3.15 -3.52 12.96
CA THR A 133 -3.37 -2.27 13.70
C THR A 133 -4.74 -1.68 13.41
N TYR A 134 -5.31 -0.98 14.38
CA TYR A 134 -6.63 -0.39 14.23
C TYR A 134 -6.81 0.80 15.16
N ALA A 135 -7.42 1.87 14.67
CA ALA A 135 -7.51 3.14 15.40
C ALA A 135 -8.67 3.24 16.39
N TYR A 136 -9.40 2.15 16.63
CA TYR A 136 -10.63 2.17 17.42
C TYR A 136 -10.42 2.77 18.83
N PRO A 137 -11.29 3.69 19.30
CA PRO A 137 -11.08 4.47 20.52
C PRO A 137 -11.08 3.67 21.82
N GLU A 138 -11.81 2.56 21.93
CA GLU A 138 -11.96 1.85 23.23
C GLU A 138 -10.88 0.80 23.49
N THR A 139 -10.03 0.50 22.51
CA THR A 139 -9.02 -0.54 22.64
C THR A 139 -7.67 0.03 23.02
N GLY A 140 -7.14 -0.40 24.17
CA GLY A 140 -5.71 -0.51 24.49
C GLY A 140 -4.76 0.65 24.14
N VAL A 141 -3.46 0.35 24.17
CA VAL A 141 -2.38 1.24 23.71
C VAL A 141 -2.25 1.08 22.19
N PRO A 142 -2.05 2.16 21.41
CA PRO A 142 -1.73 2.06 19.99
C PRO A 142 -0.55 1.11 19.73
N GLU A 143 -0.70 0.29 18.70
CA GLU A 143 0.33 -0.68 18.30
C GLU A 143 1.50 0.04 17.61
N PHE A 144 1.20 1.12 16.88
CA PHE A 144 2.21 2.07 16.42
C PHE A 144 2.73 2.89 17.60
N LYS A 145 4.05 2.86 17.83
CA LYS A 145 4.77 3.73 18.76
C LYS A 145 5.04 5.09 18.13
N THR A 146 5.32 5.11 16.84
CA THR A 146 5.48 6.31 16.02
C THR A 146 4.91 6.08 14.63
N GLY A 147 4.59 7.15 13.92
CA GLY A 147 4.23 7.08 12.52
C GLY A 147 3.26 8.18 12.10
N THR A 148 3.38 8.60 10.85
CA THR A 148 2.47 9.55 10.22
C THR A 148 1.97 8.97 8.91
N LEU A 149 0.65 8.81 8.78
CA LEU A 149 -0.01 8.39 7.56
C LEU A 149 -0.64 9.62 6.88
N THR A 150 -0.37 9.82 5.60
CA THR A 150 -1.05 10.82 4.77
C THR A 150 -1.64 10.12 3.56
N VAL A 151 -2.96 10.25 3.37
CA VAL A 151 -3.64 9.68 2.20
C VAL A 151 -4.43 10.78 1.51
N LYS A 152 -4.34 10.82 0.18
CA LYS A 152 -5.07 11.78 -0.65
C LYS A 152 -5.55 11.09 -1.92
N GLY A 153 -6.75 11.47 -2.36
CA GLY A 153 -7.28 11.05 -3.65
C GLY A 153 -8.63 10.35 -3.49
N ASP A 154 -9.02 9.66 -4.54
CA ASP A 154 -10.31 9.00 -4.62
C ASP A 154 -10.14 7.69 -5.40
N PRO A 155 -10.19 6.52 -4.71
CA PRO A 155 -10.04 5.23 -5.37
C PRO A 155 -11.00 5.05 -6.55
N ALA A 156 -12.26 5.48 -6.41
CA ALA A 156 -13.27 5.38 -7.45
C ALA A 156 -12.97 6.26 -8.68
N SER A 157 -12.21 7.35 -8.49
CA SER A 157 -11.72 8.20 -9.58
C SER A 157 -10.41 7.67 -10.19
N GLY A 158 -9.89 6.55 -9.71
CA GLY A 158 -8.77 5.81 -10.31
C GLY A 158 -7.37 6.26 -9.88
N THR A 159 -7.23 7.17 -8.92
CA THR A 159 -5.91 7.61 -8.43
C THR A 159 -5.87 7.82 -6.92
N ILE A 160 -4.72 7.51 -6.32
CA ILE A 160 -4.47 7.72 -4.90
C ILE A 160 -3.00 8.03 -4.64
N SER A 161 -2.74 8.79 -3.58
CA SER A 161 -1.43 9.00 -2.98
C SER A 161 -1.48 8.56 -1.52
N ILE A 162 -0.53 7.72 -1.11
CA ILE A 162 -0.38 7.20 0.25
C ILE A 162 1.08 7.37 0.66
N LYS A 163 1.30 7.93 1.84
CA LYS A 163 2.63 8.06 2.43
C LYS A 163 2.57 7.67 3.90
N LEU A 164 3.43 6.75 4.33
CA LEU A 164 3.63 6.41 5.73
C LEU A 164 5.08 6.67 6.09
N GLU A 165 5.28 7.58 7.05
CA GLU A 165 6.59 8.03 7.51
C GLU A 165 6.84 7.60 8.95
N ASN A 166 8.09 7.22 9.25
CA ASN A 166 8.55 6.93 10.61
C ASN A 166 7.69 5.90 11.36
N GLY A 167 7.16 4.90 10.67
CA GLY A 167 6.37 3.85 11.28
C GLY A 167 7.25 2.95 12.15
N LEU A 168 6.93 2.90 13.44
CA LEU A 168 7.46 1.92 14.39
C LEU A 168 6.27 1.25 15.06
N VAL A 169 6.14 -0.06 14.94
CA VAL A 169 4.94 -0.79 15.33
C VAL A 169 5.30 -2.13 15.97
N THR A 170 4.57 -2.51 17.02
CA THR A 170 4.69 -3.86 17.59
C THR A 170 3.86 -4.82 16.73
N GLY A 171 4.51 -5.82 16.13
CA GLY A 171 3.87 -6.86 15.33
C GLY A 171 3.21 -7.96 16.17
N ASN A 172 2.47 -8.84 15.48
CA ASN A 172 1.85 -10.03 16.07
C ASN A 172 2.86 -11.05 16.61
N ASP A 173 4.13 -10.96 16.19
CA ASP A 173 5.23 -11.73 16.74
C ASP A 173 5.83 -11.11 18.02
N SER A 174 5.20 -10.06 18.55
CA SER A 174 5.63 -9.28 19.72
C SER A 174 6.97 -8.56 19.56
N LYS A 175 7.42 -8.32 18.33
CA LYS A 175 8.62 -7.53 18.04
C LYS A 175 8.28 -6.18 17.43
N ASP A 176 9.23 -5.27 17.54
CA ASP A 176 9.13 -3.98 16.87
C ASP A 176 9.56 -4.10 15.41
N HIS A 177 8.74 -3.55 14.53
CA HIS A 177 8.98 -3.46 13.11
C HIS A 177 9.00 -2.02 12.64
N THR A 178 9.86 -1.74 11.68
CA THR A 178 9.88 -0.44 11.00
C THR A 178 9.11 -0.55 9.70
N LEU A 179 8.19 0.40 9.45
CA LEU A 179 7.40 0.45 8.23
C LEU A 179 7.44 1.86 7.66
N THR A 180 7.87 1.99 6.41
CA THR A 180 7.70 3.23 5.63
C THR A 180 7.26 2.90 4.22
N LEU A 181 6.45 3.77 3.61
CA LEU A 181 6.03 3.57 2.22
C LEU A 181 5.62 4.88 1.57
N SER A 182 5.75 4.94 0.25
CA SER A 182 5.22 6.02 -0.56
C SER A 182 4.69 5.46 -1.86
N TYR A 183 3.45 5.79 -2.16
CA TYR A 183 2.77 5.44 -3.38
C TYR A 183 2.00 6.64 -3.90
N SER A 184 2.09 6.91 -5.19
CA SER A 184 1.22 7.86 -5.87
C SER A 184 0.99 7.39 -7.29
N GLY A 185 -0.25 7.06 -7.64
CA GLY A 185 -0.50 6.47 -8.94
C GLY A 185 -1.91 5.92 -9.13
N PRO A 186 -2.09 5.16 -10.22
CA PRO A 186 -3.37 4.60 -10.60
C PRO A 186 -3.76 3.43 -9.69
N ILE A 187 -5.02 3.42 -9.25
CA ILE A 187 -5.58 2.34 -8.43
C ILE A 187 -6.80 1.75 -9.14
N THR A 188 -6.96 0.44 -9.09
CA THR A 188 -8.06 -0.27 -9.76
C THR A 188 -8.95 -1.00 -8.77
N GLU A 189 -10.24 -1.09 -9.06
CA GLU A 189 -11.13 -1.94 -8.26
C GLU A 189 -10.69 -3.41 -8.36
N GLN A 190 -10.68 -4.10 -7.23
CA GLN A 190 -10.41 -5.53 -7.17
C GLN A 190 -11.57 -6.28 -7.81
N LYS A 191 -11.27 -7.17 -8.76
CA LYS A 191 -12.26 -7.93 -9.53
C LYS A 191 -12.49 -9.32 -8.97
#